data_AF-A0A7J2J5C9-F1
#
_entry.id   AF-A0A7J2J5C9-F1
#
_cell.length_a   1.000
_cell.length_b   1.000
_cell.length_c   1.000
_cell.angle_alpha   90.00
_cell.angle_beta   90.00
_cell.angle_gamma   90.00
#
_symmetry.space_group_name_H-M   'P 1'
#
loop_
_entity.id
_entity.type
_entity.pdbx_description
1 polymer ?
#
loop_
_entity_poly.entity_id
_entity_poly.type
_entity_poly.pdbx_seq_one_letter_code
_entity_poly.pdbx_strand_id
1 'polypeptide(L)' 'MKVKLIVTGPFSSGKTEFISRISEIDPITTEKRMTNPDEISKGGKEFTTVAMDFGRITVDEEL' A
#
# COMPACT_ATOMS: atom_id res chain seq x y z
N MET A 1 -15.52 1.43 -16.79
CA MET A 1 -15.50 0.27 -15.85
C MET A 1 -15.10 0.72 -14.45
N LYS A 2 -15.40 -0.04 -13.40
CA LYS A 2 -14.88 0.23 -12.03
C LYS A 2 -13.77 -0.78 -11.73
N VAL A 3 -12.52 -0.34 -11.70
CA VAL A 3 -11.35 -1.18 -11.43
C VAL A 3 -11.07 -1.22 -9.93
N LYS A 4 -10.75 -2.41 -9.40
CA LYS A 4 -10.27 -2.58 -8.02
C LYS A 4 -8.89 -3.22 -8.08
N LEU A 5 -7.87 -2.46 -7.69
CA LEU A 5 -6.49 -2.93 -7.65
C LEU A 5 -6.12 -3.39 -6.23
N ILE A 6 -5.44 -4.52 -6.11
CA ILE A 6 -4.90 -5.03 -4.84
C ILE A 6 -3.38 -5.16 -5.01
N VAL A 7 -2.62 -4.46 -4.17
CA VAL A 7 -1.15 -4.54 -4.14
C VAL A 7 -0.75 -5.35 -2.91
N THR A 8 -0.10 -6.50 -3.12
CA THR A 8 0.32 -7.44 -2.06
C THR A 8 1.78 -7.85 -2.22
N GLY A 9 2.42 -8.29 -1.13
CA GLY A 9 3.83 -8.69 -1.12
C GLY A 9 4.48 -8.66 0.27
N PRO A 10 5.71 -9.19 0.41
CA PRO A 10 6.44 -9.32 1.68
C PRO A 10 6.66 -7.99 2.40
N PHE A 11 7.01 -8.03 3.70
CA PHE A 11 7.38 -6.82 4.43
C PHE A 11 8.53 -6.05 3.73
N SER A 12 8.51 -4.72 3.83
CA SER A 12 9.52 -3.84 3.22
C SER A 12 9.67 -3.92 1.68
N SER A 13 8.73 -4.54 0.96
CA SER A 13 8.80 -4.69 -0.51
C SER A 13 8.43 -3.44 -1.33
N GLY A 14 8.35 -2.26 -0.70
CA GLY A 14 8.04 -0.99 -1.41
C GLY A 14 6.57 -0.71 -1.74
N LYS A 15 5.60 -1.47 -1.19
CA LYS A 15 4.16 -1.32 -1.50
C LYS A 15 3.62 0.08 -1.22
N THR A 16 3.95 0.65 -0.06
CA THR A 16 3.48 1.99 0.33
C THR A 16 4.00 3.07 -0.61
N GLU A 17 5.28 2.96 -0.99
CA GLU A 17 5.95 3.87 -1.94
C GLU A 17 5.37 3.74 -3.36
N PHE A 18 5.00 2.54 -3.77
CA PHE A 18 4.32 2.33 -5.04
C PHE A 18 2.95 3.00 -5.05
N ILE A 19 2.14 2.78 -4.00
CA ILE A 19 0.81 3.37 -3.87
C ILE A 19 0.88 4.90 -3.85
N SER A 20 1.84 5.49 -3.11
CA SER A 20 1.99 6.95 -3.05
C SER A 20 2.40 7.58 -4.39
N ARG A 21 3.20 6.88 -5.22
CA ARG A 21 3.62 7.39 -6.54
C ARG A 21 2.52 7.39 -7.59
N ILE A 22 1.61 6.42 -7.56
CA ILE A 22 0.57 6.26 -8.59
C ILE A 22 -0.74 6.95 -8.25
N SER A 23 -0.89 7.40 -7.00
CA SER A 23 -2.09 8.04 -6.50
C SER A 23 -2.10 9.53 -6.88
N GLU A 24 -3.19 10.00 -7.49
CA GLU A 24 -3.37 11.41 -7.89
C GLU A 24 -3.83 12.30 -6.71
N ILE A 25 -4.13 11.71 -5.55
CA ILE A 25 -4.51 12.41 -4.32
C ILE A 25 -3.76 11.85 -3.12
N ASP A 26 -3.70 12.58 -2.01
CA ASP A 26 -3.09 12.03 -0.80
C ASP A 26 -3.91 10.83 -0.28
N PRO A 27 -3.31 9.63 -0.17
CA PRO A 27 -4.02 8.47 0.32
C PRO A 27 -4.35 8.62 1.80
N ILE A 28 -5.54 8.16 2.20
CA ILE A 28 -5.87 8.06 3.63
C ILE A 28 -5.06 6.91 4.21
N THR A 29 -4.12 7.23 5.08
CA THR A 29 -3.25 6.25 5.72
C THR A 29 -3.63 5.99 7.17
N THR A 30 -3.53 4.74 7.61
CA THR A 30 -3.56 4.37 9.04
C THR A 30 -2.41 3.44 9.36
N GLU A 31 -1.80 3.60 10.52
CA GLU A 31 -0.77 2.69 11.01
C GLU A 31 -1.41 1.42 11.59
N LYS A 32 -0.93 0.26 11.16
CA LYS A 32 -1.35 -1.04 11.68
C LYS A 32 -0.16 -1.78 12.28
N ARG A 33 -0.33 -2.26 13.52
CA ARG A 33 0.64 -3.14 14.17
C ARG A 33 0.84 -4.41 13.34
N MET A 34 2.09 -4.78 13.11
CA MET A 34 2.41 -6.05 12.47
C MET A 34 2.00 -7.23 13.34
N THR A 35 1.38 -8.23 12.73
CA THR A 35 0.89 -9.44 13.41
C THR A 35 1.94 -10.54 13.55
N ASN A 36 3.06 -10.46 12.82
CA ASN A 36 4.13 -11.44 12.87
C ASN A 36 5.28 -10.97 13.77
N PRO A 37 5.43 -11.52 15.00
CA PRO A 37 6.49 -11.12 15.91
C PRO A 37 7.90 -11.51 15.41
N ASP A 38 8.03 -12.52 14.54
CA ASP A 38 9.32 -12.94 13.98
C ASP A 38 9.90 -11.91 12.99
N GLU A 39 9.05 -11.17 12.29
CA GLU A 39 9.48 -10.10 11.39
C GLU A 39 9.96 -8.88 12.18
N ILE A 40 9.30 -8.59 13.32
CA ILE A 40 9.70 -7.52 14.23
C ILE A 40 11.04 -7.86 14.89
N SER A 41 11.20 -9.09 15.40
CA SER A 41 12.41 -9.53 16.10
C SER A 41 13.65 -9.60 15.20
N LYS A 42 13.46 -9.73 13.88
CA LYS A 42 14.54 -9.66 12.87
C LYS A 42 14.91 -8.23 12.45
N GLY A 43 14.42 -7.21 13.15
CA GLY A 43 14.69 -5.81 12.85
C GLY A 43 13.71 -5.17 11.87
N GLY A 44 12.56 -5.81 11.62
CA GLY A 44 11.46 -5.21 10.87
C GLY A 44 10.77 -4.08 11.66
N LYS A 45 9.94 -3.29 10.96
CA LYS A 45 9.17 -2.22 11.59
C LYS A 45 8.03 -2.81 12.43
N GLU A 46 7.74 -2.24 13.58
CA GLU A 46 6.60 -2.69 14.42
C GLU A 46 5.23 -2.37 13.79
N PHE A 47 5.19 -1.38 12.91
CA PHE A 47 3.98 -0.89 12.26
C PHE A 47 4.16 -0.87 10.73
N THR A 48 3.07 -1.20 10.04
CA THR A 48 2.95 -1.03 8.60
C THR A 48 1.82 -0.06 8.31
N THR A 49 2.05 0.83 7.35
CA THR A 49 1.04 1.77 6.89
C THR A 49 0.06 1.06 5.95
N VAL A 50 -1.24 1.17 6.25
CA VAL A 50 -2.32 0.83 5.32
C VAL A 50 -2.77 2.13 4.67
N ALA A 51 -2.61 2.21 3.35
CA ALA A 51 -3.07 3.34 2.54
C ALA A 51 -4.35 2.95 1.80
N MET A 52 -5.38 3.80 1.85
CA MET A 52 -6.59 3.66 1.06
C MET A 52 -6.78 4.95 0.26
N ASP A 53 -6.77 4.81 -1.05
CA ASP A 53 -7.13 5.87 -1.98
C ASP A 53 -8.48 5.54 -2.64
N PHE A 54 -9.37 6.53 -2.73
CA PHE A 54 -10.63 6.47 -3.48
C PHE A 54 -10.52 7.16 -4.86
N GLY A 55 -9.39 7.80 -5.14
CA GLY A 55 -9.11 8.67 -6.27
C GLY A 55 -8.73 7.93 -7.55
N ARG A 56 -9.17 8.51 -8.67
CA ARG A 56 -9.02 8.00 -10.04
C ARG A 56 -7.55 7.75 -10.36
N ILE A 57 -7.25 6.52 -10.80
CA ILE A 57 -6.20 6.31 -11.78
C ILE A 57 -6.92 6.37 -13.12
N THR A 58 -6.52 7.30 -14.00
CA THR A 58 -6.93 7.24 -15.40
C THR A 58 -6.19 6.05 -16.02
N VAL A 59 -6.81 4.88 -15.97
CA VAL A 59 -6.35 3.72 -16.71
C VAL A 59 -6.87 3.93 -18.13
N ASP A 60 -5.98 4.32 -19.04
CA ASP A 60 -6.30 4.51 -20.45
C ASP A 60 -6.98 3.25 -21.01
N GLU A 61 -8.01 3.42 -21.85
CA GLU A 61 -8.79 2.30 -22.39
C GLU A 61 -8.02 1.53 -23.49
N GLU A 62 -6.82 1.98 -23.86
CA GLU A 62 -5.93 1.33 -24.85
C GLU A 62 -4.96 0.27 -24.27
N LEU A 63 -5.09 -0.12 -23.01
CA LEU A 63 -4.32 -1.24 -22.41
C LEU A 63 -4.98 -2.62 -22.63
#